data_AF-A0A392Q856-F1
#
_entry.id   AF-A0A392Q856-F1
#
_cell.length_a   1.000
_cell.length_b   1.000
_cell.length_c   1.000
_cell.angle_alpha   90.00
_cell.angle_beta   90.00
_cell.angle_gamma   90.00
#
_symmetry.space_group_name_H-M   'P 1'
#
loop_
_entity.id
_entity.type
_entity.pdbx_description
1 polymer ?
#
loop_
_entity_poly.entity_id
_entity_poly.type
_entity_poly.pdbx_seq_one_letter_code
_entity_poly.pdbx_strand_id
1 'polypeptide(L)'
;PCIELAKLFSTAVDFPKTGIPAVIPRELFAKEYPDFMEKSDKKTYKSNNVIGTLFREIQEISTRDGSITSFTREVAKKSYDPDMEFEGFMDYVDDAFYYKSNYDDLLGNLMDYYGIKTESEILGGNIMKMSKAFTKRRDADAITMAVRSLRKEARSWFNEGGSGADSGSDDAYAKASAWYYVTYHHSYYGLYNE
;
A
#
# COMPACT_ATOMS: atom_id res chain seq x y z
N PRO A 1 8.96 1.12 38.20
CA PRO A 1 8.54 0.37 37.00
C PRO A 1 9.24 0.78 35.69
N CYS A 2 8.97 1.96 35.11
CA CYS A 2 9.50 2.31 33.77
C CYS A 2 11.03 2.44 33.73
N ILE A 3 11.62 3.05 34.76
CA ILE A 3 13.09 3.21 34.86
C ILE A 3 13.78 1.85 35.04
N GLU A 4 13.19 0.93 35.81
CA GLU A 4 13.72 -0.43 36.01
C GLU A 4 13.65 -1.24 34.71
N LEU A 5 12.52 -1.17 34.00
CA LEU A 5 12.36 -1.78 32.69
C LEU A 5 13.36 -1.22 31.67
N ALA A 6 13.62 0.09 31.68
CA ALA A 6 14.61 0.72 30.80
C ALA A 6 16.04 0.22 31.10
N LYS A 7 16.40 0.07 32.38
CA LYS A 7 17.70 -0.52 32.77
C LYS A 7 17.82 -1.97 32.30
N LEU A 8 16.78 -2.78 32.53
CA LEU A 8 16.75 -4.18 32.08
C LEU A 8 16.83 -4.29 30.54
N PHE A 9 16.17 -3.39 29.82
CA PHE A 9 16.25 -3.32 28.36
C PHE A 9 17.68 -3.00 27.89
N SER A 10 18.36 -2.05 28.55
CA SER A 10 19.77 -1.77 28.28
C SER A 10 20.64 -3.02 28.46
N THR A 11 20.45 -3.77 29.57
CA THR A 11 21.15 -5.03 29.80
C THR A 11 20.85 -6.08 28.72
N ALA A 12 19.60 -6.19 28.28
CA ALA A 12 19.19 -7.15 27.25
C ALA A 12 19.89 -6.88 25.90
N VAL A 13 20.05 -5.61 25.52
CA VAL A 13 20.74 -5.22 24.28
C VAL A 13 22.24 -5.53 24.35
N ASP A 14 22.87 -5.39 25.53
CA ASP A 14 24.28 -5.70 25.74
C ASP A 14 24.55 -7.18 26.08
N PHE A 15 23.52 -8.03 26.09
CA PHE A 15 23.67 -9.48 26.31
C PHE A 15 24.70 -10.14 25.37
N PRO A 16 24.75 -9.85 24.05
CA PRO A 16 25.75 -10.45 23.18
C PRO A 16 27.20 -10.09 23.54
N LYS A 17 27.42 -8.98 24.26
CA LYS A 17 28.75 -8.52 24.69
C LYS A 17 29.11 -9.00 26.09
N THR A 18 28.14 -8.97 26.99
CA THR A 18 28.36 -9.17 28.44
C THR A 18 28.05 -10.59 28.90
N GLY A 19 27.21 -11.33 28.17
CA GLY A 19 26.70 -12.63 28.58
C GLY A 19 25.72 -12.57 29.75
N ILE A 20 25.34 -11.38 30.25
CA ILE A 20 24.46 -11.22 31.40
C ILE A 20 23.00 -11.09 30.92
N PRO A 21 22.13 -12.08 31.18
CA PRO A 21 20.74 -12.02 30.72
C PRO A 21 19.93 -11.03 31.56
N ALA A 22 19.08 -10.25 30.90
CA ALA A 22 18.09 -9.42 31.59
C ALA A 22 16.90 -10.27 32.03
N VAL A 23 16.73 -10.46 33.34
CA VAL A 23 15.59 -11.18 33.92
C VAL A 23 14.56 -10.17 34.39
N ILE A 24 13.34 -10.21 33.82
CA ILE A 24 12.25 -9.30 34.19
C ILE A 24 11.44 -9.91 35.35
N PRO A 25 11.42 -9.29 36.54
CA PRO A 25 10.60 -9.73 37.67
C PRO A 25 9.10 -9.69 37.34
N ARG A 26 8.31 -10.59 37.97
CA ARG A 26 6.89 -10.71 37.67
C ARG A 26 6.06 -9.46 37.97
N GLU A 27 6.47 -8.69 38.98
CA GLU A 27 5.82 -7.42 39.32
C GLU A 27 5.92 -6.34 38.24
N LEU A 28 6.90 -6.45 37.33
CA LEU A 28 7.08 -5.51 36.22
C LEU A 28 6.27 -5.89 34.97
N PHE A 29 5.59 -7.04 34.94
CA PHE A 29 4.72 -7.39 33.82
C PHE A 29 3.47 -6.51 33.78
N ALA A 30 3.19 -5.98 32.59
CA ALA A 30 1.96 -5.25 32.34
C ALA A 30 0.74 -6.16 32.50
N LYS A 31 -0.19 -5.75 33.36
CA LYS A 31 -1.46 -6.46 33.60
C LYS A 31 -2.55 -6.03 32.62
N GLU A 32 -2.49 -4.77 32.19
CA GLU A 32 -3.39 -4.15 31.24
C GLU A 32 -2.56 -3.35 30.23
N TYR A 33 -3.04 -3.28 29.00
CA TYR A 33 -2.38 -2.58 27.91
C TYR A 33 -3.20 -1.38 27.46
N PRO A 34 -2.56 -0.30 27.01
CA PRO A 34 -3.32 0.80 26.43
C PRO A 34 -4.06 0.36 25.17
N ASP A 35 -5.24 0.91 24.95
CA ASP A 35 -6.16 0.66 23.82
C ASP A 35 -5.47 0.71 22.45
N PHE A 36 -4.59 1.69 22.24
CA PHE A 36 -3.86 1.85 20.97
C PHE A 36 -2.91 0.69 20.61
N MET A 37 -2.66 -0.27 21.51
CA MET A 37 -1.85 -1.46 21.20
C MET A 37 -2.65 -2.60 20.56
N GLU A 38 -3.99 -2.49 20.47
CA GLU A 38 -4.87 -3.44 19.77
C GLU A 38 -4.68 -4.92 20.14
N LYS A 39 -4.32 -5.19 21.41
CA LYS A 39 -4.16 -6.55 21.93
C LYS A 39 -5.51 -7.17 22.27
N SER A 40 -6.18 -7.74 21.27
CA SER A 40 -7.48 -8.42 21.42
C SER A 40 -7.49 -9.58 22.43
N ASP A 41 -6.33 -10.18 22.71
CA ASP A 41 -6.17 -11.29 23.65
C ASP A 41 -5.89 -10.84 25.10
N LYS A 42 -5.74 -9.53 25.35
CA LYS A 42 -5.38 -8.96 26.66
C LYS A 42 -6.41 -7.95 27.13
N LYS A 43 -6.41 -7.68 28.44
CA LYS A 43 -7.19 -6.58 29.01
C LYS A 43 -6.59 -5.25 28.56
N THR A 44 -7.46 -4.34 28.14
CA THR A 44 -7.06 -3.02 27.64
C THR A 44 -7.74 -1.88 28.40
N TYR A 45 -7.06 -0.74 28.52
CA TYR A 45 -7.61 0.50 29.10
C TYR A 45 -7.51 1.66 28.11
N LYS A 46 -8.41 2.65 28.22
CA LYS A 46 -8.38 3.86 27.39
C LYS A 46 -7.21 4.76 27.82
N SER A 47 -6.19 4.91 26.97
CA SER A 47 -5.03 5.75 27.29
C SER A 47 -5.34 7.24 27.16
N ASN A 48 -5.08 8.06 28.19
CA ASN A 48 -5.27 9.51 28.14
C ASN A 48 -4.10 10.28 27.51
N ASN A 49 -3.05 9.57 27.07
CA ASN A 49 -1.88 10.20 26.45
C ASN A 49 -2.17 10.57 24.99
N VAL A 50 -1.34 11.46 24.43
CA VAL A 50 -1.47 11.95 23.04
C VAL A 50 -1.60 10.81 22.02
N ILE A 51 -0.84 9.72 22.18
CA ILE A 51 -0.89 8.55 21.29
C ILE A 51 -2.27 7.88 21.34
N GLY A 52 -2.85 7.74 22.54
CA GLY A 52 -4.20 7.16 22.68
C GLY A 52 -5.26 8.06 22.05
N THR A 53 -5.13 9.38 22.22
CA THR A 53 -6.06 10.36 21.61
C THR A 53 -5.99 10.30 20.10
N LEU A 54 -4.80 10.38 19.52
CA LEU A 54 -4.58 10.25 18.07
C LEU A 54 -5.09 8.93 17.52
N PHE A 55 -4.81 7.80 18.21
CA PHE A 55 -5.30 6.49 17.80
C PHE A 55 -6.83 6.46 17.68
N ARG A 56 -7.54 7.01 18.68
CA ARG A 56 -9.02 7.05 18.66
C ARG A 56 -9.56 8.01 17.61
N GLU A 57 -8.94 9.17 17.41
CA GLU A 57 -9.34 10.10 16.34
C GLU A 57 -9.19 9.44 14.96
N ILE A 58 -8.09 8.72 14.70
CA ILE A 58 -7.87 8.00 13.44
C ILE A 58 -8.82 6.80 13.28
N GLN A 59 -9.10 6.07 14.36
CA GLN A 59 -10.07 4.97 14.35
C GLN A 59 -11.49 5.48 14.07
N GLU A 60 -11.88 6.63 14.64
CA GLU A 60 -13.17 7.26 14.34
C GLU A 60 -13.25 7.71 12.88
N ILE A 61 -12.16 8.23 12.30
CA ILE A 61 -12.10 8.57 10.87
C ILE A 61 -12.25 7.30 10.02
N SER A 62 -11.55 6.23 10.35
CA SER A 62 -11.63 4.96 9.61
C SER A 62 -12.98 4.24 9.73
N THR A 63 -13.80 4.56 10.74
CA THR A 63 -15.07 3.88 11.02
C THR A 63 -16.32 4.69 10.66
N ARG A 64 -16.25 6.04 10.64
CA ARG A 64 -17.37 6.90 10.26
C ARG A 64 -17.53 7.07 8.74
N ASP A 65 -16.44 6.92 8.00
CA ASP A 65 -16.39 6.84 6.55
C ASP A 65 -15.12 6.07 6.22
N GLY A 66 -15.19 4.74 6.07
CA GLY A 66 -14.04 3.85 5.79
C GLY A 66 -13.36 4.08 4.43
N SER A 67 -13.13 5.33 4.07
CA SER A 67 -12.64 5.78 2.80
C SER A 67 -11.53 6.79 3.10
N ILE A 68 -10.28 6.35 2.95
CA ILE A 68 -9.42 7.09 2.01
C ILE A 68 -10.34 7.36 0.84
N THR A 69 -10.84 8.60 0.70
CA THR A 69 -11.97 8.95 -0.16
C THR A 69 -11.91 8.07 -1.40
N SER A 70 -12.80 7.08 -1.48
CA SER A 70 -12.71 6.09 -2.54
C SER A 70 -12.63 6.88 -3.83
N PHE A 71 -11.69 6.52 -4.70
CA PHE A 71 -11.64 7.15 -6.00
C PHE A 71 -13.01 6.85 -6.62
N THR A 72 -13.85 7.88 -6.72
CA THR A 72 -15.23 7.79 -7.22
C THR A 72 -15.25 8.36 -8.62
N ARG A 73 -16.31 8.05 -9.36
CA ARG A 73 -16.52 8.65 -10.68
C ARG A 73 -16.57 10.18 -10.62
N GLU A 74 -17.12 10.74 -9.55
CA GLU A 74 -17.19 12.19 -9.31
C GLU A 74 -15.81 12.79 -9.05
N VAL A 75 -14.95 12.08 -8.32
CA VAL A 75 -13.55 12.48 -8.11
C VAL A 75 -12.79 12.41 -9.44
N ALA A 76 -12.93 11.33 -10.20
CA ALA A 76 -12.32 11.20 -11.54
C ALA A 76 -12.70 12.39 -12.44
N LYS A 77 -13.98 12.80 -12.47
CA LYS A 77 -14.43 13.98 -13.23
C LYS A 77 -13.76 15.29 -12.82
N LYS A 78 -13.46 15.47 -11.53
CA LYS A 78 -12.89 16.71 -11.00
C LYS A 78 -11.36 16.74 -11.07
N SER A 79 -10.74 15.57 -11.05
CA SER A 79 -9.28 15.41 -10.99
C SER A 79 -8.63 15.16 -12.34
N TYR A 80 -9.42 14.87 -13.38
CA TYR A 80 -8.92 14.72 -14.73
C TYR A 80 -8.37 16.04 -15.26
N ASP A 81 -7.17 16.00 -15.82
CA ASP A 81 -6.43 17.13 -16.36
C ASP A 81 -6.43 17.04 -17.90
N PRO A 82 -7.23 17.87 -18.59
CA PRO A 82 -7.27 17.89 -20.05
C PRO A 82 -5.94 18.28 -20.70
N ASP A 83 -5.03 18.96 -19.98
CA ASP A 83 -3.73 19.35 -20.51
C ASP A 83 -2.79 18.15 -20.72
N MET A 84 -3.17 16.97 -20.20
CA MET A 84 -2.49 15.70 -20.43
C MET A 84 -2.94 15.01 -21.73
N GLU A 85 -3.90 15.58 -22.46
CA GLU A 85 -4.34 15.10 -23.78
C GLU A 85 -3.36 15.53 -24.88
N PHE A 86 -2.88 14.58 -25.68
CA PHE A 86 -1.96 14.85 -26.79
C PHE A 86 -2.57 14.40 -28.12
N GLU A 87 -2.33 15.13 -29.20
CA GLU A 87 -2.91 14.83 -30.51
C GLU A 87 -2.61 13.39 -30.95
N GLY A 88 -3.63 12.68 -31.45
CA GLY A 88 -3.51 11.28 -31.88
C GLY A 88 -3.60 10.23 -30.76
N PHE A 89 -3.80 10.62 -29.49
CA PHE A 89 -3.86 9.64 -28.40
C PHE A 89 -4.99 8.61 -28.53
N MET A 90 -6.10 8.97 -29.18
CA MET A 90 -7.25 8.09 -29.37
C MET A 90 -6.89 6.79 -30.11
N ASP A 91 -5.90 6.82 -31.00
CA ASP A 91 -5.44 5.64 -31.75
C ASP A 91 -4.81 4.58 -30.83
N TYR A 92 -4.37 4.98 -29.63
CA TYR A 92 -3.71 4.13 -28.64
C TYR A 92 -4.62 3.72 -27.46
N VAL A 93 -5.87 4.18 -27.44
CA VAL A 93 -6.78 3.98 -26.30
C VAL A 93 -7.14 2.51 -26.10
N ASP A 94 -7.38 1.76 -27.17
CA ASP A 94 -7.73 0.34 -27.09
C ASP A 94 -6.56 -0.48 -26.51
N ASP A 95 -5.33 -0.23 -26.98
CA ASP A 95 -4.12 -0.85 -26.45
C ASP A 95 -3.90 -0.46 -24.98
N ALA A 96 -4.05 0.82 -24.64
CA ALA A 96 -3.92 1.30 -23.27
C ALA A 96 -4.94 0.63 -22.34
N PHE A 97 -6.19 0.47 -22.79
CA PHE A 97 -7.24 -0.22 -22.05
C PHE A 97 -6.92 -1.70 -21.83
N TYR A 98 -6.43 -2.39 -22.86
CA TYR A 98 -5.97 -3.78 -22.76
C TYR A 98 -4.86 -3.94 -21.72
N TYR A 99 -3.80 -3.12 -21.80
CA TYR A 99 -2.68 -3.20 -20.85
C TYR A 99 -3.07 -2.81 -19.43
N LYS A 100 -3.97 -1.83 -19.26
CA LYS A 100 -4.51 -1.46 -17.94
C LYS A 100 -5.30 -2.60 -17.32
N SER A 101 -6.14 -3.28 -18.10
CA SER A 101 -6.91 -4.44 -17.63
C SER A 101 -5.99 -5.56 -17.18
N ASN A 102 -4.99 -5.91 -17.98
CA ASN A 102 -3.99 -6.91 -17.62
C ASN A 102 -3.19 -6.53 -16.35
N TYR A 103 -2.85 -5.24 -16.19
CA TYR A 103 -2.18 -4.76 -15.00
C TYR A 103 -3.05 -4.94 -13.75
N ASP A 104 -4.32 -4.57 -13.84
CA ASP A 104 -5.27 -4.68 -12.72
C ASP A 104 -5.50 -6.14 -12.33
N ASP A 105 -5.64 -7.04 -13.30
CA ASP A 105 -5.78 -8.48 -13.06
C ASP A 105 -4.55 -9.05 -12.34
N LEU A 106 -3.34 -8.72 -12.80
CA LEU A 106 -2.10 -9.20 -12.17
C LEU A 106 -1.94 -8.63 -10.75
N LEU A 107 -2.27 -7.35 -10.55
CA LEU A 107 -2.23 -6.71 -9.23
C LEU A 107 -3.27 -7.31 -8.28
N GLY A 108 -4.50 -7.51 -8.77
CA GLY A 108 -5.60 -8.13 -8.03
C GLY A 108 -5.26 -9.55 -7.59
N ASN A 109 -4.75 -10.37 -8.50
CA ASN A 109 -4.28 -11.72 -8.18
C ASN A 109 -3.18 -11.72 -7.10
N LEU A 110 -2.27 -10.75 -7.15
CA LEU A 110 -1.21 -10.61 -6.15
C LEU A 110 -1.78 -10.21 -4.78
N MET A 111 -2.71 -9.26 -4.76
CA MET A 111 -3.41 -8.82 -3.55
C MET A 111 -4.20 -9.98 -2.92
N ASP A 112 -4.95 -10.73 -3.72
CA ASP A 112 -5.74 -11.87 -3.28
C ASP A 112 -4.86 -13.00 -2.74
N TYR A 113 -3.76 -13.31 -3.43
CA TYR A 113 -2.81 -14.35 -3.01
C TYR A 113 -2.26 -14.07 -1.60
N TYR A 114 -1.84 -12.82 -1.32
CA TYR A 114 -1.33 -12.45 0.00
C TYR A 114 -2.42 -12.07 1.01
N GLY A 115 -3.67 -11.93 0.57
CA GLY A 115 -4.81 -11.45 1.38
C GLY A 115 -4.68 -9.98 1.80
N ILE A 116 -4.09 -9.16 0.93
CA ILE A 116 -3.95 -7.70 1.10
C ILE A 116 -5.19 -7.03 0.52
N LYS A 117 -5.73 -6.03 1.21
CA LYS A 117 -7.05 -5.47 0.84
C LYS A 117 -6.99 -4.31 -0.12
N THR A 118 -5.95 -3.48 -0.05
CA THR A 118 -5.88 -2.26 -0.85
C THR A 118 -4.59 -2.15 -1.65
N GLU A 119 -4.68 -1.50 -2.81
CA GLU A 119 -3.53 -1.21 -3.66
C GLU A 119 -2.47 -0.37 -2.90
N SER A 120 -2.92 0.59 -2.09
CA SER A 120 -2.03 1.44 -1.29
C SER A 120 -1.17 0.65 -0.30
N GLU A 121 -1.71 -0.43 0.30
CA GLU A 121 -0.98 -1.30 1.20
C GLU A 121 0.13 -2.07 0.47
N ILE A 122 -0.20 -2.68 -0.67
CA ILE A 122 0.74 -3.52 -1.42
C ILE A 122 1.81 -2.69 -2.13
N LEU A 123 1.44 -1.55 -2.70
CA LEU A 123 2.38 -0.64 -3.37
C LEU A 123 3.25 0.14 -2.38
N GLY A 124 2.71 0.47 -1.21
CA GLY A 124 3.41 1.21 -0.16
C GLY A 124 4.23 0.33 0.79
N GLY A 125 4.04 -0.99 0.78
CA GLY A 125 4.71 -1.94 1.69
C GLY A 125 4.23 -1.86 3.15
N ASN A 126 3.28 -0.99 3.45
CA ASN A 126 2.69 -0.80 4.77
C ASN A 126 1.44 -1.67 4.94
N ILE A 127 1.65 -2.99 4.84
CA ILE A 127 0.56 -3.97 4.92
C ILE A 127 0.07 -4.10 6.36
N MET A 128 -1.22 -3.86 6.59
CA MET A 128 -1.84 -3.96 7.92
C MET A 128 -2.31 -5.39 8.21
N LYS A 129 -2.93 -6.04 7.23
CA LYS A 129 -3.47 -7.40 7.36
C LYS A 129 -3.07 -8.25 6.17
N MET A 130 -2.77 -9.52 6.45
CA MET A 130 -2.46 -10.55 5.46
C MET A 130 -3.26 -11.81 5.75
N SER A 131 -3.30 -12.72 4.77
CA SER A 131 -3.78 -14.08 5.00
C SER A 131 -2.91 -14.80 6.04
N LYS A 132 -3.51 -15.74 6.79
CA LYS A 132 -2.84 -16.48 7.89
C LYS A 132 -1.61 -17.26 7.45
N ALA A 133 -1.49 -17.56 6.16
CA ALA A 133 -0.35 -18.26 5.59
C ALA A 133 0.92 -17.39 5.49
N PHE A 134 0.78 -16.06 5.55
CA PHE A 134 1.87 -15.12 5.32
C PHE A 134 2.15 -14.25 6.55
N THR A 135 3.39 -13.77 6.64
CA THR A 135 3.84 -12.85 7.68
C THR A 135 4.72 -11.76 7.10
N LYS A 136 4.51 -10.51 7.51
CA LYS A 136 5.30 -9.35 7.04
C LYS A 136 6.81 -9.58 7.17
N ARG A 137 7.27 -10.23 8.24
CA ARG A 137 8.71 -10.48 8.46
C ARG A 137 9.33 -11.40 7.41
N ARG A 138 8.59 -12.37 6.88
CA ARG A 138 9.09 -13.38 5.94
C ARG A 138 8.84 -12.97 4.49
N ASP A 139 7.66 -12.42 4.22
CA ASP A 139 7.13 -12.31 2.86
C ASP A 139 7.25 -10.89 2.28
N ALA A 140 7.64 -9.89 3.08
CA ALA A 140 7.76 -8.49 2.61
C ALA A 140 8.69 -8.34 1.41
N ASP A 141 9.83 -9.03 1.40
CA ASP A 141 10.78 -8.96 0.29
C ASP A 141 10.21 -9.60 -0.98
N ALA A 142 9.52 -10.74 -0.86
CA ALA A 142 8.87 -11.42 -1.98
C ALA A 142 7.76 -10.56 -2.59
N ILE A 143 6.92 -9.93 -1.76
CA ILE A 143 5.88 -9.00 -2.20
C ILE A 143 6.50 -7.80 -2.90
N THR A 144 7.54 -7.22 -2.32
CA THR A 144 8.25 -6.07 -2.89
C THR A 144 8.86 -6.43 -4.26
N MET A 145 9.44 -7.62 -4.40
CA MET A 145 9.96 -8.10 -5.68
C MET A 145 8.85 -8.35 -6.70
N ALA A 146 7.73 -8.95 -6.30
CA ALA A 146 6.58 -9.19 -7.18
C ALA A 146 6.00 -7.88 -7.72
N VAL A 147 5.76 -6.88 -6.85
CA VAL A 147 5.30 -5.55 -7.27
C VAL A 147 6.31 -4.85 -8.18
N ARG A 148 7.61 -4.98 -7.90
CA ARG A 148 8.66 -4.44 -8.78
C ARG A 148 8.67 -5.11 -10.14
N SER A 149 8.44 -6.42 -10.19
CA SER A 149 8.35 -7.18 -11.44
C SER A 149 7.15 -6.73 -12.26
N LEU A 150 5.97 -6.65 -11.65
CA LEU A 150 4.75 -6.15 -12.30
C LEU A 150 4.96 -4.74 -12.88
N ARG A 151 5.55 -3.82 -12.11
CA ARG A 151 5.88 -2.47 -12.60
C ARG A 151 6.89 -2.49 -13.75
N LYS A 152 7.82 -3.44 -13.77
CA LYS A 152 8.79 -3.58 -14.86
C LYS A 152 8.10 -4.08 -16.13
N GLU A 153 7.20 -5.04 -15.99
CA GLU A 153 6.42 -5.61 -17.08
C GLU A 153 5.47 -4.57 -17.71
N ALA A 154 4.76 -3.80 -16.87
CA ALA A 154 3.95 -2.67 -17.34
C ALA A 154 4.79 -1.65 -18.13
N ARG A 155 6.01 -1.35 -17.65
CA ARG A 155 6.93 -0.48 -18.41
C ARG A 155 7.39 -1.12 -19.72
N SER A 156 7.56 -2.43 -19.83
CA SER A 156 7.91 -3.04 -21.12
C SER A 156 6.77 -2.91 -22.12
N TRP A 157 5.51 -3.10 -21.73
CA TRP A 157 4.36 -2.90 -22.63
C TRP A 157 4.27 -1.48 -23.18
N PHE A 158 4.61 -0.49 -22.36
CA PHE A 158 4.71 0.89 -22.81
C PHE A 158 5.79 1.06 -23.90
N ASN A 159 6.92 0.36 -23.77
CA ASN A 159 8.06 0.50 -24.67
C ASN A 159 8.01 -0.44 -25.90
N GLU A 160 7.26 -1.55 -25.86
CA GLU A 160 7.21 -2.56 -26.93
C GLU A 160 6.58 -2.06 -28.23
N GLY A 161 5.74 -1.03 -28.17
CA GLY A 161 5.11 -0.40 -29.35
C GLY A 161 5.87 0.81 -29.92
N GLY A 162 6.94 1.27 -29.27
CA GLY A 162 7.78 2.34 -29.80
C GLY A 162 8.69 1.79 -30.89
N SER A 163 8.37 2.04 -32.15
CA SER A 163 9.19 1.64 -33.29
C SER A 163 10.57 2.31 -33.24
N GLY A 164 11.52 1.67 -32.55
CA GLY A 164 12.92 2.08 -32.48
C GLY A 164 13.14 3.44 -31.81
N ALA A 165 14.40 3.77 -31.56
CA ALA A 165 14.81 5.08 -31.04
C ALA A 165 14.59 6.25 -32.04
N ASP A 166 13.73 6.05 -33.05
CA ASP A 166 13.57 6.91 -34.23
C ASP A 166 12.09 7.22 -34.55
N SER A 167 11.11 6.67 -33.81
CA SER A 167 9.73 7.18 -33.83
C SER A 167 9.70 8.51 -33.08
N GLY A 168 9.28 9.58 -33.75
CA GLY A 168 9.26 10.94 -33.21
C GLY A 168 8.63 11.03 -31.82
N SER A 169 9.10 11.98 -31.00
CA SER A 169 8.67 12.19 -29.61
C SER A 169 7.15 12.22 -29.42
N ASP A 170 6.44 12.67 -30.47
CA ASP A 170 5.00 12.90 -30.49
C ASP A 170 4.19 11.60 -30.36
N ASP A 171 4.72 10.48 -30.87
CA ASP A 171 4.07 9.16 -30.73
C ASP A 171 4.10 8.65 -29.29
N ALA A 172 5.22 8.88 -28.60
CA ALA A 172 5.37 8.55 -27.19
C ALA A 172 4.45 9.40 -26.31
N TYR A 173 4.24 10.67 -26.66
CA TYR A 173 3.32 11.57 -25.97
C TYR A 173 1.86 11.16 -26.19
N ALA A 174 1.47 10.82 -27.42
CA ALA A 174 0.14 10.28 -27.74
C ALA A 174 -0.14 9.00 -26.93
N LYS A 175 0.82 8.08 -26.88
CA LYS A 175 0.69 6.85 -26.10
C LYS A 175 0.60 7.10 -24.59
N ALA A 176 1.43 7.99 -24.04
CA ALA A 176 1.38 8.37 -22.63
C ALA A 176 0.04 9.01 -22.27
N SER A 177 -0.48 9.84 -23.17
CA SER A 177 -1.79 10.48 -23.04
C SER A 177 -2.92 9.45 -23.03
N ALA A 178 -2.88 8.45 -23.90
CA ALA A 178 -3.86 7.35 -23.89
C ALA A 178 -3.87 6.56 -22.57
N TRP A 179 -2.68 6.28 -22.03
CA TRP A 179 -2.54 5.61 -20.73
C TRP A 179 -3.11 6.45 -19.58
N TYR A 180 -2.86 7.76 -19.61
CA TYR A 180 -3.44 8.71 -18.67
C TYR A 180 -4.97 8.75 -18.80
N TYR A 181 -5.49 8.85 -20.03
CA TYR A 181 -6.92 8.90 -20.34
C TYR A 181 -7.65 7.69 -19.77
N VAL A 182 -7.20 6.49 -20.12
CA VAL A 182 -7.75 5.23 -19.63
C VAL A 182 -7.70 5.21 -18.09
N THR A 183 -6.57 5.54 -17.48
CA THR A 183 -6.43 5.44 -16.01
C THR A 183 -7.29 6.43 -15.22
N TYR A 184 -7.44 7.67 -15.68
CA TYR A 184 -8.02 8.76 -14.88
C TYR A 184 -9.35 9.30 -15.40
N HIS A 185 -9.69 9.09 -16.68
CA HIS A 185 -10.90 9.65 -17.25
C HIS A 185 -12.14 8.92 -16.72
N HIS A 186 -13.16 9.70 -16.34
CA HIS A 186 -14.37 9.21 -15.69
C HIS A 186 -15.22 8.25 -16.54
N SER A 187 -14.97 8.15 -17.85
CA SER A 187 -15.65 7.20 -18.73
C SER A 187 -15.17 5.77 -18.51
N TYR A 188 -13.91 5.61 -18.09
CA TYR A 188 -13.31 4.30 -17.85
C TYR A 188 -13.39 3.85 -16.40
N TYR A 189 -13.96 4.69 -15.53
CA TYR A 189 -14.18 4.35 -14.14
C TYR A 189 -15.04 3.09 -14.01
N GLY A 190 -14.49 2.05 -13.38
CA GLY A 190 -15.18 0.79 -13.11
C GLY A 190 -15.34 -0.13 -14.33
N LEU A 191 -14.65 0.13 -15.44
CA LEU A 191 -14.65 -0.74 -16.62
C LEU A 191 -13.57 -1.84 -16.60
N TYR A 192 -12.72 -1.82 -15.58
CA TYR A 192 -11.65 -2.81 -15.41
C TYR A 192 -12.14 -3.97 -14.53
N ASN A 193 -11.77 -5.20 -14.88
CA ASN A 193 -12.13 -6.44 -14.21
C ASN A 193 -13.58 -6.96 -14.45
N GLU A 194 -14.11 -6.83 -15.67
CA GLU A 194 -15.29 -7.60 -16.13
C GLU A 194 -14.94 -9.06 -16.50
#